data_AF-A0A183SH98-F1
#
_entry.id   AF-A0A183SH98-F1
#
_cell.length_a   1.000
_cell.length_b   1.000
_cell.length_c   1.000
_cell.angle_alpha   90.00
_cell.angle_beta   90.00
_cell.angle_gamma   90.00
#
_symmetry.space_group_name_H-M   'P 1'
#
loop_
_entity.id
_entity.type
_entity.pdbx_description
1 polymer ?
#
loop_
_entity_poly.entity_id
_entity_poly.type
_entity_poly.pdbx_seq_one_letter_code
_entity_poly.pdbx_strand_id
1 'polypeptide(L)'
;LGHMINLHTGNSQPLTKLMILQQAVSVISGLEREVRGNLVHDRLLFAVRVRDINDAFKELGRMCMIHLKNERPQTKLTILQQAVSLITSLEQQVRGK
;
A
#
# COMPACT_ATOMS: atom_id res chain seq x y z
N LEU A 1 19.28 41.37 -9.60
CA LEU A 1 19.53 39.95 -9.30
C LEU A 1 20.89 39.85 -8.61
N GLY A 2 21.06 38.93 -7.66
CA GLY A 2 22.28 38.84 -6.84
C GLY A 2 23.51 38.35 -7.61
N HIS A 3 24.64 38.23 -6.91
CA HIS A 3 25.87 37.60 -7.42
C HIS A 3 26.11 36.28 -6.68
N MET A 4 26.54 35.26 -7.42
CA MET A 4 27.05 34.01 -6.85
C MET A 4 28.53 34.19 -6.55
N ILE A 5 28.95 33.95 -5.31
CA ILE A 5 30.35 34.05 -4.90
C ILE A 5 30.92 32.64 -4.81
N ASN A 6 32.01 32.38 -5.54
CA ASN A 6 32.78 31.15 -5.39
C ASN A 6 33.63 31.26 -4.11
N LEU A 7 33.32 30.45 -3.09
CA LEU A 7 34.00 30.50 -1.80
C LEU A 7 35.48 30.07 -1.84
N HIS A 8 35.90 29.35 -2.88
CA HIS A 8 37.28 28.86 -3.02
C HIS A 8 38.19 29.86 -3.74
N THR A 9 37.62 30.64 -4.66
CA THR A 9 38.38 31.61 -5.48
C THR A 9 38.04 33.06 -5.19
N GLY A 10 37.01 33.32 -4.38
CA GLY A 10 36.48 34.66 -4.11
C GLY A 10 35.79 35.34 -5.30
N ASN A 11 35.78 34.70 -6.48
CA ASN A 11 35.26 35.30 -7.70
C ASN A 11 33.72 35.36 -7.65
N SER A 12 33.15 36.49 -8.06
CA SER A 12 31.71 36.70 -8.10
C SER A 12 31.20 36.72 -9.53
N GLN A 13 30.07 36.05 -9.76
CA GLN A 13 29.43 35.98 -11.07
C GLN A 13 27.97 36.41 -10.96
N PRO A 14 27.41 37.15 -11.94
CA PRO A 14 26.01 37.56 -11.90
C PRO A 14 25.09 36.35 -11.88
N LEU A 15 24.23 36.26 -10.87
CA LEU A 15 23.20 35.24 -10.84
C LEU A 15 22.15 35.62 -11.88
N THR A 16 22.01 34.83 -12.94
CA THR A 16 21.04 35.12 -14.00
C THR A 16 19.68 34.52 -13.68
N LYS A 17 18.61 35.08 -14.26
CA LYS A 17 17.25 34.50 -14.15
C LYS A 17 17.23 33.06 -14.66
N LEU A 18 18.02 32.77 -15.70
CA LEU A 18 18.16 31.43 -16.27
C LEU A 18 18.77 30.44 -15.27
N MET A 19 19.81 30.83 -14.52
CA MET A 19 20.42 29.97 -13.50
C MET A 19 19.43 29.62 -12.38
N ILE A 20 18.66 30.61 -11.91
CA ILE A 20 17.63 30.39 -10.89
C ILE A 20 16.55 29.44 -11.41
N LEU A 21 16.07 29.65 -12.64
CA LEU A 21 15.06 28.80 -13.25
C LEU A 21 15.57 27.38 -13.48
N GLN A 22 16.82 27.21 -13.95
CA GLN A 22 17.42 25.90 -14.14
C GLN A 22 17.56 25.14 -12.81
N GLN A 23 17.97 25.83 -11.75
CA GLN A 23 18.04 25.25 -10.41
C GLN A 23 16.64 24.84 -9.91
N ALA A 24 15.64 25.70 -10.10
CA ALA A 24 14.27 25.42 -9.71
C ALA A 24 13.71 24.19 -10.44
N VAL A 25 13.93 24.09 -11.77
CA VAL A 25 13.53 22.92 -12.56
C VAL A 25 14.19 21.65 -12.04
N SER A 26 15.50 21.68 -11.75
CA SER A 26 16.21 20.52 -11.21
C SER A 26 15.63 20.04 -9.87
N VAL A 27 15.33 20.98 -8.96
CA VAL A 27 14.72 20.69 -7.66
C VAL A 27 13.31 20.11 -7.84
N ILE A 28 12.48 20.74 -8.68
CA ILE A 28 11.11 20.27 -8.95
C ILE A 28 11.13 18.85 -9.52
N SER A 29 11.95 18.58 -10.54
CA SER A 29 12.07 17.24 -11.12
C SER A 29 12.66 16.20 -10.15
N GLY A 30 13.45 16.62 -9.17
CA GLY A 30 13.90 15.77 -8.06
C GLY A 30 12.74 15.37 -7.15
N LEU A 31 12.01 16.37 -6.66
CA LEU A 31 10.85 16.19 -5.79
C LEU A 31 9.74 15.35 -6.45
N GLU A 32 9.46 15.58 -7.73
CA GLU A 32 8.48 14.79 -8.47
C GLU A 32 8.85 13.31 -8.53
N ARG A 33 10.14 12.99 -8.70
CA ARG A 33 10.61 11.60 -8.70
C ARG A 33 10.48 10.95 -7.34
N GLU A 34 10.82 11.67 -6.27
CA GLU A 34 10.67 11.19 -4.89
C GLU A 34 9.20 10.92 -4.54
N VAL A 35 8.31 11.89 -4.82
CA VAL A 35 6.87 11.73 -4.61
C VAL A 35 6.31 10.55 -5.40
N ARG A 36 6.69 10.41 -6.69
CA ARG A 36 6.29 9.26 -7.50
C ARG A 36 6.80 7.95 -6.90
N GLY A 37 8.03 7.91 -6.41
CA GLY A 37 8.61 6.74 -5.74
C GLY A 37 7.80 6.32 -4.51
N ASN A 38 7.46 7.28 -3.65
CA ASN A 38 6.65 7.04 -2.45
C ASN A 38 5.24 6.53 -2.80
N LEU A 39 4.58 7.13 -3.80
CA LEU A 39 3.26 6.66 -4.27
C LEU A 39 3.30 5.23 -4.83
N VAL A 40 4.36 4.86 -5.53
CA VAL A 40 4.54 3.49 -6.04
C VAL A 40 4.76 2.51 -4.88
N HIS A 41 5.55 2.90 -3.88
CA HIS A 41 5.77 2.09 -2.68
C HIS A 41 4.46 1.84 -1.93
N ASP A 42 3.68 2.90 -1.65
CA ASP A 42 2.39 2.79 -0.97
C ASP A 42 1.41 1.89 -1.74
N ARG A 43 1.37 2.04 -3.06
CA ARG A 43 0.56 1.18 -3.93
C ARG A 43 0.99 -0.29 -3.85
N LEU A 44 2.30 -0.56 -3.84
CA LEU A 44 2.83 -1.92 -3.73
C LEU A 44 2.48 -2.54 -2.38
N LEU A 45 2.65 -1.79 -1.29
CA LEU A 45 2.26 -2.23 0.05
C LEU A 45 0.77 -2.54 0.14
N PHE A 46 -0.08 -1.67 -0.43
CA PHE A 46 -1.52 -1.91 -0.48
C PHE A 46 -1.84 -3.19 -1.27
N ALA A 47 -1.20 -3.41 -2.42
CA ALA A 47 -1.38 -4.62 -3.22
C ALA A 47 -0.97 -5.89 -2.48
N VAL A 48 0.15 -5.86 -1.74
CA VAL A 48 0.60 -6.96 -0.88
C VAL A 48 -0.45 -7.25 0.20
N ARG A 49 -0.91 -6.24 0.93
CA ARG A 49 -1.94 -6.40 1.95
C ARG A 49 -3.24 -6.98 1.41
N VAL A 50 -3.69 -6.51 0.24
CA VAL A 50 -4.90 -7.04 -0.42
C VAL A 50 -4.72 -8.51 -0.81
N ARG A 51 -3.55 -8.88 -1.33
CA ARG A 51 -3.23 -10.28 -1.66
C ARG A 51 -3.28 -11.16 -0.41
N ASP A 52 -2.60 -10.74 0.66
CA ASP A 52 -2.52 -11.52 1.90
C ASP A 52 -3.91 -11.71 2.53
N ILE A 53 -4.75 -10.66 2.53
CA ILE A 53 -6.16 -10.75 2.95
C ILE A 53 -6.93 -11.74 2.06
N ASN A 54 -6.76 -11.66 0.74
CA ASN A 54 -7.47 -12.54 -0.19
C ASN A 54 -7.06 -14.01 0.00
N ASP A 55 -5.79 -14.28 0.27
CA ASP A 55 -5.31 -15.63 0.49
C ASP A 55 -5.80 -16.18 1.84
N ALA A 56 -5.86 -15.35 2.89
CA ALA A 56 -6.53 -15.72 4.14
C ALA A 56 -8.03 -16.02 3.94
N PHE A 57 -8.73 -15.24 3.10
CA PHE A 57 -10.12 -15.53 2.75
C PHE A 57 -10.29 -16.87 2.02
N LYS A 58 -9.39 -17.22 1.09
CA LYS A 58 -9.45 -18.52 0.39
C LYS A 58 -9.28 -19.68 1.36
N GLU A 59 -8.34 -19.56 2.31
CA GLU A 59 -8.12 -20.60 3.31
C GLU A 59 -9.32 -20.76 4.25
N LEU A 60 -9.84 -19.65 4.79
CA LEU A 60 -11.04 -19.66 5.62
C LEU A 60 -12.25 -20.24 4.88
N GLY A 61 -12.41 -19.87 3.60
CA GLY A 61 -13.47 -20.39 2.72
C GLY A 61 -13.39 -21.91 2.56
N ARG A 62 -12.18 -22.45 2.31
CA ARG A 62 -11.94 -23.90 2.25
C ARG A 62 -12.30 -24.60 3.55
N MET A 63 -11.86 -24.07 4.70
CA MET A 63 -12.20 -24.64 6.01
C MET A 63 -13.73 -24.67 6.21
N CYS A 64 -14.42 -23.57 5.95
CA CYS A 64 -15.87 -23.49 6.07
C CYS A 64 -16.57 -24.49 5.13
N MET A 65 -16.11 -24.61 3.89
CA MET A 65 -16.67 -25.54 2.89
C MET A 65 -16.57 -26.99 3.34
N ILE A 66 -15.40 -27.41 3.86
CA ILE A 66 -15.17 -28.77 4.36
C ILE A 66 -16.12 -29.09 5.52
N HIS A 67 -16.22 -28.19 6.50
CA HIS A 67 -17.02 -28.43 7.71
C HIS A 67 -18.53 -28.32 7.47
N LEU A 68 -18.96 -27.44 6.56
CA LEU A 68 -20.38 -27.22 6.24
C LEU A 68 -20.89 -28.09 5.08
N LYS A 69 -20.01 -28.87 4.42
CA LYS A 69 -20.33 -29.68 3.23
C LYS A 69 -21.06 -28.87 2.15
N ASN A 70 -20.62 -27.64 1.92
CA ASN A 70 -21.29 -26.68 1.03
C ASN A 70 -20.41 -26.33 -0.18
N GLU A 71 -20.77 -26.85 -1.35
CA GLU A 71 -20.01 -26.66 -2.59
C GLU A 71 -20.40 -25.40 -3.38
N ARG A 72 -21.28 -24.55 -2.82
CA ARG A 72 -21.69 -23.32 -3.51
C ARG A 72 -20.52 -22.34 -3.60
N PRO A 73 -20.42 -21.57 -4.71
CA PRO A 73 -19.47 -20.48 -4.82
C PRO A 73 -19.57 -19.53 -3.62
N GLN A 74 -18.43 -19.18 -3.03
CA GLN A 74 -18.36 -18.32 -1.86
C GLN A 74 -17.85 -16.92 -2.24
N THR A 75 -18.53 -15.88 -1.78
CA THR A 75 -18.04 -14.50 -1.74
C THR A 75 -17.39 -14.22 -0.38
N LYS A 76 -16.61 -13.13 -0.25
CA LYS A 76 -16.05 -12.73 1.05
C LYS A 76 -17.11 -12.59 2.15
N LEU A 77 -18.27 -12.03 1.81
CA LEU A 77 -19.38 -11.88 2.76
C LEU A 77 -19.90 -13.25 3.22
N THR A 78 -20.12 -14.17 2.29
CA THR A 78 -20.63 -15.50 2.64
C THR A 78 -19.62 -16.31 3.43
N ILE A 79 -18.30 -16.15 3.18
CA ILE A 79 -17.25 -16.79 3.98
C ILE A 79 -17.33 -16.31 5.44
N LEU A 80 -17.49 -15.01 5.68
CA LEU A 80 -17.63 -14.47 7.04
C LEU A 80 -18.87 -15.01 7.73
N GLN A 81 -20.02 -15.00 7.05
CA GLN A 81 -21.27 -15.52 7.59
C GLN A 81 -21.16 -17.01 7.96
N GLN A 82 -20.56 -17.81 7.07
CA GLN A 82 -20.33 -19.24 7.30
C GLN A 82 -19.36 -19.49 8.45
N ALA A 83 -18.27 -18.72 8.54
CA ALA A 83 -17.30 -18.83 9.63
C ALA A 83 -17.95 -18.56 10.99
N VAL A 84 -18.75 -17.50 11.11
CA VAL A 84 -19.49 -17.18 12.35
C VAL A 84 -20.46 -18.31 12.72
N SER A 85 -21.22 -18.84 11.74
CA SER A 85 -22.15 -19.94 11.99
C SER A 85 -21.42 -21.21 12.41
N LEU A 86 -20.29 -21.52 11.79
CA LEU A 86 -19.50 -22.70 12.10
C LEU A 86 -18.89 -22.62 13.50
N ILE A 87 -18.28 -21.49 13.86
CA ILE A 87 -17.72 -21.27 15.20
C ILE A 87 -18.82 -21.39 16.26
N THR A 88 -19.96 -20.73 16.05
CA THR A 88 -21.09 -20.79 17.00
C THR A 88 -21.57 -22.23 17.21
N SER A 89 -21.68 -23.02 16.15
CA SER A 89 -22.08 -24.42 16.24
C SER A 89 -21.06 -25.27 16.99
N LEU A 90 -19.76 -25.10 16.69
CA LEU A 90 -18.68 -25.80 17.39
C LEU A 90 -18.63 -25.43 18.87
N GLU A 91 -18.83 -24.16 19.21
CA GLU A 91 -18.90 -23.69 20.60
C GLU A 91 -20.06 -24.32 21.36
N GLN A 92 -21.23 -24.47 20.72
CA GLN A 92 -22.39 -25.15 21.32
C GLN A 92 -22.09 -26.63 21.59
N GLN A 93 -21.49 -27.33 20.62
CA GLN A 93 -21.09 -28.72 20.78
C GLN A 93 -20.11 -28.92 21.94
N VAL A 94 -19.09 -28.06 22.05
CA VAL A 94 -18.10 -28.11 23.15
C VAL A 94 -18.75 -27.83 24.50
N ARG A 95 -19.78 -26.98 24.54
CA ARG A 95 -20.54 -26.66 25.76
C ARG A 95 -21.60 -27.72 26.12
N GLY A 96 -21.77 -28.77 25.31
CA GLY A 96 -22.75 -29.82 25.54
C GLY A 96 -24.21 -29.34 25.43
N LYS A 97 -24.46 -28.33 24.60
CA LYS A 97 -25.81 -27.84 24.27
C LYS A 97 -26.25 -28.31 22.90
#